data_AF-A0A5T1U1E8-F1
#
_entry.id   AF-A0A5T1U1E8-F1
#
_cell.length_a   1.000
_cell.length_b   1.000
_cell.length_c   1.000
_cell.angle_alpha   90.00
_cell.angle_beta   90.00
_cell.angle_gamma   90.00
#
_symmetry.space_group_name_H-M   'P 1'
#
loop_
_entity.id
_entity.type
_entity.pdbx_description
1 polymer ?
#
loop_
_entity_poly.entity_id
_entity_poly.type
_entity_poly.pdbx_seq_one_letter_code
_entity_poly.pdbx_strand_id
1 'polypeptide(L)'
;MIHKLHIKNFKLIKDNSFDFKPLTIITGTNSCGKSSILQTLCFFINTNILNIEKSMYIQNFTRNLYIFDQMRNKDLHEDSIHITLNEKNIINITKEEITKNTEYLFDFEENFYYLKSNRNLIQDTEKIQNNIKFGVSGEYIG
;
A
#
# COMPACT_ATOMS: atom_id res chain seq x y z
N MET A 1 3.64 -3.00 14.59
CA MET A 1 2.34 -3.51 14.06
C MET A 1 1.54 -2.35 13.53
N ILE A 2 0.81 -2.51 12.43
CA ILE A 2 -0.15 -1.49 11.95
C ILE A 2 -1.36 -1.53 12.90
N HIS A 3 -1.69 -0.40 13.51
CA HIS A 3 -2.86 -0.28 14.40
C HIS A 3 -3.80 0.85 14.01
N LYS A 4 -3.35 1.83 13.21
CA LYS A 4 -4.19 2.94 12.76
C LYS A 4 -3.73 3.48 11.41
N LEU A 5 -4.70 3.79 10.55
CA LEU A 5 -4.47 4.45 9.26
C LEU A 5 -5.48 5.59 9.11
N HIS A 6 -5.00 6.80 8.92
CA HIS A 6 -5.81 7.94 8.53
C HIS A 6 -5.51 8.29 7.07
N ILE A 7 -6.58 8.55 6.32
CA ILE A 7 -6.51 8.85 4.89
C ILE A 7 -7.42 10.03 4.61
N LYS A 8 -6.88 11.04 3.92
CA LYS A 8 -7.61 12.21 3.45
C LYS A 8 -7.34 12.46 1.97
N ASN A 9 -8.39 12.76 1.23
CA ASN A 9 -8.41 13.12 -0.19
C ASN A 9 -7.86 12.04 -1.15
N PHE A 10 -7.94 10.75 -0.80
CA PHE A 10 -7.45 9.66 -1.63
C PHE A 10 -8.59 8.87 -2.27
N LYS A 11 -8.69 8.90 -3.60
CA LYS A 11 -9.71 8.18 -4.39
C LYS A 11 -11.12 8.44 -3.85
N LEU A 12 -11.82 7.42 -3.37
CA LEU A 12 -13.18 7.58 -2.82
C LEU A 12 -13.19 8.00 -1.35
N ILE A 13 -12.03 8.04 -0.70
CA ILE A 13 -11.89 8.35 0.72
C ILE A 13 -11.71 9.86 0.86
N LYS A 14 -12.69 10.52 1.48
CA LYS A 14 -12.67 11.96 1.74
C LYS A 14 -11.78 12.29 2.94
N ASP A 15 -12.15 11.79 4.10
CA ASP A 15 -11.39 11.93 5.35
C ASP A 15 -11.88 10.83 6.29
N ASN A 16 -11.06 9.80 6.53
CA ASN A 16 -11.45 8.67 7.40
C ASN A 16 -10.24 8.09 8.13
N SER A 17 -10.49 7.63 9.36
CA SER A 17 -9.55 6.84 10.16
C SER A 17 -10.02 5.38 10.26
N PHE A 18 -9.08 4.45 10.17
CA PHE A 18 -9.29 3.01 10.28
C PHE A 18 -8.41 2.45 11.38
N ASP A 19 -9.02 1.80 12.37
CA ASP A 19 -8.31 1.08 13.42
C ASP A 19 -8.10 -0.38 13.00
N PHE A 20 -6.89 -0.88 13.23
CA PHE A 20 -6.53 -2.27 12.96
C PHE A 20 -6.36 -3.04 14.26
N LYS A 21 -6.98 -4.21 14.30
CA LYS A 21 -6.79 -5.24 15.34
C LYS A 21 -5.96 -6.38 14.76
N PRO A 22 -5.44 -7.31 15.59
CA PRO A 22 -4.62 -8.43 15.13
C PRO A 22 -5.24 -9.20 13.95
N LEU A 23 -6.58 -9.27 13.89
CA LEU A 23 -7.33 -9.63 12.70
C LEU A 23 -8.30 -8.51 12.34
N THR A 24 -8.19 -8.00 11.12
CA THR A 24 -9.09 -6.97 10.59
C THR A 24 -9.62 -7.44 9.23
N ILE A 25 -10.93 -7.51 9.08
CA ILE A 25 -11.59 -7.95 7.84
C ILE A 25 -12.24 -6.72 7.20
N ILE A 26 -11.79 -6.38 5.98
CA ILE A 26 -12.38 -5.29 5.20
C ILE A 26 -13.36 -5.89 4.19
N THR A 27 -14.66 -5.63 4.38
CA THR A 27 -15.74 -6.11 3.51
C THR A 27 -16.68 -4.98 3.09
N GLY A 28 -17.56 -5.23 2.12
CA GLY A 28 -18.47 -4.24 1.54
C GLY A 28 -18.63 -4.39 0.03
N THR A 29 -19.49 -3.58 -0.57
CA THR A 29 -19.78 -3.61 -2.01
C THR A 29 -18.58 -3.19 -2.87
N ASN A 30 -18.57 -3.56 -4.14
CA ASN A 30 -17.53 -3.11 -5.06
C ASN A 30 -17.52 -1.59 -5.15
N SER A 31 -16.32 -1.05 -5.38
CA SER A 31 -16.13 0.40 -5.52
C SER A 31 -16.53 1.23 -4.30
N CYS A 32 -16.54 0.66 -3.08
CA CYS A 32 -16.72 1.44 -1.83
C CYS A 32 -15.41 1.87 -1.16
N GLY A 33 -14.25 1.67 -1.81
CA GLY A 33 -12.94 2.09 -1.29
C GLY A 33 -12.12 1.03 -0.57
N LYS A 34 -12.57 -0.23 -0.48
CA LYS A 34 -11.81 -1.33 0.16
C LYS A 34 -10.39 -1.48 -0.41
N SER A 35 -10.27 -1.54 -1.73
CA SER A 35 -8.96 -1.63 -2.40
C SER A 35 -8.14 -0.36 -2.22
N SER A 36 -8.78 0.80 -2.04
CA SER A 36 -8.09 2.06 -1.78
C SER A 36 -7.37 2.02 -0.44
N ILE A 37 -7.96 1.45 0.61
CA ILE A 37 -7.31 1.25 1.91
C ILE A 37 -6.02 0.43 1.76
N LEU A 38 -6.10 -0.73 1.08
CA LEU A 38 -4.93 -1.58 0.84
C LEU A 38 -3.88 -0.90 -0.05
N GLN A 39 -4.31 -0.19 -1.08
CA GLN A 39 -3.42 0.59 -1.96
C GLN A 39 -2.67 1.68 -1.21
N THR A 40 -3.32 2.38 -0.28
CA THR A 40 -2.68 3.38 0.57
C THR A 40 -1.59 2.74 1.44
N LEU A 41 -1.88 1.58 2.07
CA LEU A 41 -0.87 0.84 2.83
C LEU A 41 0.31 0.42 1.95
N CYS A 42 0.06 -0.24 0.82
CA CYS A 42 1.12 -0.66 -0.10
C CYS A 42 1.94 0.52 -0.62
N PHE A 43 1.30 1.64 -0.94
CA PHE A 43 2.00 2.87 -1.34
C PHE A 43 2.90 3.38 -0.23
N PHE A 44 2.37 3.48 0.99
CA PHE A 44 3.14 3.91 2.17
C PHE A 44 4.39 3.06 2.36
N ILE A 45 4.24 1.73 2.32
CA ILE A 45 5.35 0.80 2.43
C ILE A 45 6.35 1.00 1.28
N ASN A 46 5.88 1.00 0.03
CA ASN A 46 6.75 1.12 -1.14
C ASN A 46 7.61 2.39 -1.13
N THR A 47 7.04 3.48 -0.62
CA THR A 47 7.76 4.74 -0.52
C THR A 47 8.89 4.73 0.51
N ASN A 48 8.93 3.76 1.42
CA ASN A 48 9.96 3.62 2.46
C ASN A 48 10.95 2.48 2.20
N ILE A 49 10.70 1.64 1.19
CA ILE A 49 11.62 0.55 0.83
C ILE A 49 12.90 1.13 0.23
N LEU A 50 14.05 0.84 0.85
CA LEU A 50 15.38 1.21 0.34
C LEU A 50 15.91 0.19 -0.68
N ASN A 51 15.48 -1.07 -0.57
CA ASN A 51 15.90 -2.13 -1.49
C ASN A 51 15.08 -2.07 -2.79
N ILE A 52 15.73 -1.69 -3.89
CA ILE A 52 15.11 -1.53 -5.21
C ILE A 52 14.40 -2.81 -5.65
N GLU A 53 15.00 -3.99 -5.45
CA GLU A 53 14.40 -5.26 -5.85
C GLU A 53 13.08 -5.48 -5.11
N LYS A 54 13.06 -5.35 -3.77
CA LYS A 54 11.84 -5.46 -2.97
C LYS A 54 10.77 -4.45 -3.40
N SER A 55 11.18 -3.22 -3.74
CA SER A 55 10.26 -2.19 -4.20
C SER A 55 9.57 -2.58 -5.51
N MET A 56 10.26 -3.25 -6.43
CA MET A 56 9.69 -3.66 -7.72
C MET A 56 8.51 -4.64 -7.58
N TYR A 57 8.46 -5.43 -6.51
CA TYR A 57 7.36 -6.37 -6.28
C TYR A 57 6.07 -5.68 -5.87
N ILE A 58 6.17 -4.70 -4.97
CA ILE A 58 5.02 -3.87 -4.60
C ILE A 58 4.68 -2.86 -5.69
N GLN A 59 5.64 -2.41 -6.50
CA GLN A 59 5.43 -1.43 -7.58
C GLN A 59 4.34 -1.83 -8.55
N ASN A 60 4.15 -3.11 -8.86
CA ASN A 60 3.06 -3.55 -9.73
C ASN A 60 1.67 -3.18 -9.18
N PHE A 61 1.53 -3.05 -7.85
CA PHE A 61 0.29 -2.64 -7.19
C PHE A 61 0.20 -1.12 -7.00
N THR A 62 1.34 -0.43 -6.93
CA THR A 62 1.43 1.01 -6.66
C THR A 62 1.77 1.84 -7.90
N ARG A 63 1.95 1.25 -9.09
CA ARG A 63 2.38 1.93 -10.33
C ARG A 63 1.52 3.15 -10.68
N ASN A 64 0.21 3.01 -10.56
CA ASN A 64 -0.76 4.08 -10.82
C ASN A 64 -0.86 5.10 -9.67
N LEU A 65 -0.19 4.83 -8.55
CA LEU A 65 -0.17 5.67 -7.35
C LEU A 65 1.03 6.64 -7.34
N TYR A 66 1.70 6.84 -8.48
CA TYR A 66 2.71 7.91 -8.64
C TYR A 66 2.20 9.05 -9.52
N ILE A 67 0.96 8.97 -10.00
CA ILE A 67 0.30 10.02 -10.78
C ILE A 67 -0.74 10.65 -9.87
N PHE A 68 -0.48 11.88 -9.41
CA PHE A 68 -1.35 12.58 -8.45
C PHE A 68 -2.84 12.57 -8.85
N ASP A 69 -3.14 12.86 -10.12
CA ASP A 69 -4.51 12.87 -10.65
C ASP A 69 -5.23 11.51 -10.63
N GLN A 70 -4.47 10.40 -10.52
CA GLN A 70 -5.03 9.05 -10.34
C GLN A 70 -5.23 8.68 -8.87
N MET A 71 -4.56 9.37 -7.96
CA MET A 71 -4.66 9.15 -6.52
C MET A 71 -5.71 10.02 -5.86
N ARG A 72 -5.83 11.28 -6.28
CA ARG A 72 -6.67 12.25 -5.57
C ARG A 72 -8.14 11.89 -5.66
N ASN A 73 -8.88 12.31 -4.65
CA ASN A 73 -10.32 12.29 -4.70
C ASN A 73 -10.80 13.33 -5.72
N LYS A 74 -11.40 12.87 -6.82
CA LYS A 74 -11.82 13.74 -7.93
C LYS A 74 -13.09 14.53 -7.63
N ASP A 75 -13.86 14.11 -6.62
CA ASP A 75 -15.06 14.82 -6.17
C ASP A 75 -14.69 15.98 -5.22
N LEU A 76 -13.43 16.04 -4.79
CA LEU A 76 -12.90 17.10 -3.95
C LEU A 76 -11.96 17.97 -4.78
N HIS A 77 -12.07 19.28 -4.65
CA HIS A 77 -11.18 20.26 -5.29
C HIS A 77 -9.91 20.50 -4.46
N GLU A 78 -9.37 19.42 -3.88
CA GLU A 78 -8.22 19.46 -2.98
C GLU A 78 -6.93 19.18 -3.78
N ASP A 79 -5.90 19.98 -3.50
CA ASP A 79 -4.60 19.91 -4.18
C ASP A 79 -3.56 19.08 -3.40
N SER A 80 -4.01 18.39 -2.35
CA SER A 80 -3.16 17.52 -1.55
C SER A 80 -3.88 16.27 -1.05
N ILE A 81 -3.11 15.20 -0.89
CA ILE A 81 -3.51 13.95 -0.25
C ILE A 81 -2.68 13.78 1.01
N HIS A 82 -3.32 13.38 2.10
CA HIS A 82 -2.68 13.16 3.38
C HIS A 82 -2.92 11.74 3.86
N ILE A 83 -1.84 11.06 4.23
CA ILE A 83 -1.86 9.69 4.75
C ILE A 83 -1.04 9.67 6.03
N THR A 84 -1.65 9.20 7.12
CA THR A 84 -0.97 9.02 8.39
C THR A 84 -1.11 7.58 8.87
N LEU A 85 0.02 6.92 9.14
CA LEU A 85 0.11 5.55 9.63
C LEU A 85 0.65 5.53 11.07
N ASN A 86 -0.10 4.86 11.95
CA ASN A 86 0.20 4.78 13.39
C ASN A 86 0.48 6.16 14.01
N GLU A 87 -0.26 7.17 13.58
CA GLU A 87 -0.27 8.56 14.10
C GLU A 87 1.02 9.38 13.86
N LYS A 88 2.14 8.71 13.62
CA LYS A 88 3.46 9.35 13.51
C LYS A 88 4.06 9.37 12.12
N ASN A 89 3.71 8.38 11.29
CA ASN A 89 4.33 8.24 9.99
C ASN A 89 3.43 8.88 8.94
N ILE A 90 3.87 10.01 8.40
CA ILE A 90 3.06 10.90 7.58
C ILE A 90 3.62 10.95 6.17
N ILE A 91 2.72 10.87 5.18
CA ILE A 91 3.01 11.18 3.78
C ILE A 91 2.03 12.24 3.32
N ASN A 92 2.57 13.33 2.77
CA ASN A 92 1.81 14.32 2.03
C ASN A 92 2.17 14.20 0.55
N ILE A 93 1.17 14.32 -0.31
CA ILE A 93 1.32 14.18 -1.74
C ILE A 93 0.63 15.37 -2.38
N THR A 94 1.38 16.12 -3.19
CA THR A 94 0.85 17.13 -4.10
C THR A 94 1.13 16.70 -5.53
N LYS A 95 0.82 17.56 -6.50
CA LYS A 95 1.16 17.31 -7.90
C LYS A 95 2.66 17.40 -8.16
N GLU A 96 3.36 18.20 -7.37
CA GLU A 96 4.78 18.53 -7.51
C GLU A 96 5.67 17.55 -6.75
N GLU A 97 5.26 17.14 -5.55
CA GLU A 97 6.13 16.37 -4.66
C GLU A 97 5.40 15.39 -3.74
N ILE A 98 6.18 14.45 -3.20
CA ILE A 98 5.79 13.55 -2.12
C ILE A 98 6.73 13.84 -0.94
N THR A 99 6.20 14.43 0.11
CA THR A 99 6.96 14.68 1.35
C THR A 99 6.61 13.64 2.40
N LYS A 100 7.62 13.23 3.17
CA LYS A 100 7.49 12.15 4.16
C LYS A 100 8.14 12.55 5.46
N ASN A 101 7.45 12.22 6.55
CA ASN A 101 8.01 12.26 7.89
C ASN A 101 7.71 10.91 8.54
N THR A 102 8.71 10.04 8.61
CA THR A 102 8.54 8.64 9.00
C THR A 102 9.61 8.22 10.00
N GLU A 103 9.20 7.58 11.10
CA GLU A 103 10.11 7.06 12.13
C GLU A 103 10.65 5.65 11.78
N TYR A 104 10.46 5.17 10.53
CA TYR A 104 10.76 3.81 10.04
C TYR A 104 10.09 2.69 10.85
N LEU A 105 9.08 2.03 10.26
CA LEU A 105 8.34 0.97 10.96
C LEU A 105 8.17 -0.34 10.19
N PHE A 106 8.30 -0.34 8.86
CA PHE A 106 7.96 -1.51 8.04
C PHE A 106 8.88 -1.68 6.82
N ASP A 107 9.41 -2.88 6.64
CA ASP A 107 10.10 -3.35 5.44
C ASP A 107 9.37 -4.58 4.86
N PHE A 108 9.25 -4.58 3.53
CA PHE A 108 8.57 -5.63 2.79
C PHE A 108 9.36 -6.95 2.91
N GLU A 109 8.62 -8.06 3.04
CA GLU A 109 9.16 -9.41 3.23
C GLU A 109 9.96 -9.63 4.54
N GLU A 110 9.95 -8.65 5.46
CA GLU A 110 10.55 -8.76 6.79
C GLU A 110 9.52 -8.66 7.91
N ASN A 111 8.84 -7.52 8.02
CA ASN A 111 7.80 -7.28 9.03
C ASN A 111 6.49 -6.75 8.42
N PHE A 112 6.44 -6.67 7.09
CA PHE A 112 5.22 -6.45 6.31
C PHE A 112 5.18 -7.42 5.13
N TYR A 113 4.11 -8.20 5.05
CA TYR A 113 3.86 -9.17 3.99
C TYR A 113 2.55 -8.82 3.29
N TYR A 114 2.53 -8.90 1.96
CA TYR A 114 1.33 -8.66 1.17
C TYR A 114 1.10 -9.82 0.21
N LEU A 115 -0.01 -10.52 0.42
CA LEU A 115 -0.43 -11.65 -0.39
C LEU A 115 -1.70 -11.26 -1.14
N LYS A 116 -1.67 -11.41 -2.47
CA LYS A 116 -2.80 -11.11 -3.33
C LYS A 116 -3.49 -12.40 -3.78
N SER A 117 -4.82 -12.46 -3.62
CA SER A 117 -5.65 -13.58 -4.09
C SER A 117 -5.97 -13.48 -5.59
N ASN A 118 -4.95 -13.42 -6.45
CA ASN A 118 -5.15 -13.59 -7.88
C ASN A 118 -5.41 -15.07 -8.19
N ARG A 119 -6.37 -15.37 -9.07
CA ARG A 119 -6.54 -16.72 -9.64
C ARG A 119 -5.42 -16.97 -10.65
N ASN A 120 -4.23 -17.23 -10.17
CA ASN A 120 -3.14 -17.72 -11.00
C ASN A 120 -3.23 -19.25 -11.02
N LEU A 121 -3.09 -19.84 -12.20
CA LEU A 121 -2.84 -21.28 -12.32
C LEU A 121 -1.53 -21.61 -11.58
N ILE A 122 -1.48 -22.78 -10.96
CA ILE A 122 -0.24 -23.33 -10.39
C ILE A 122 0.81 -23.32 -11.50
N GLN A 123 1.94 -22.66 -11.26
CA GLN A 123 3.06 -22.67 -12.19
C GLN A 123 4.00 -23.79 -11.74
N ASP A 124 4.28 -24.75 -12.63
CA ASP A 124 5.12 -25.94 -12.35
C ASP A 124 6.61 -25.62 -12.13
N THR A 125 7.00 -24.34 -12.12
CA THR A 125 8.38 -23.89 -11.92
C THR A 125 8.48 -23.08 -10.65
N GLU A 126 9.07 -23.66 -9.62
CA GLU A 126 9.62 -22.90 -8.50
C GLU A 126 10.65 -21.93 -9.05
N LYS A 127 10.32 -20.63 -9.02
CA LYS A 127 11.33 -19.61 -9.17
C LYS A 127 11.94 -19.47 -7.78
N ILE A 128 13.26 -19.61 -7.67
CA ILE A 128 13.97 -19.33 -6.43
C ILE A 128 14.53 -17.92 -6.54
N GLN A 129 14.32 -17.10 -5.52
CA GLN A 129 14.88 -15.77 -5.45
C GLN A 129 15.42 -15.49 -4.05
N ASN A 130 16.70 -15.12 -3.97
CA ASN A 130 17.42 -15.08 -2.70
C ASN A 130 16.95 -13.95 -1.76
N ASN A 131 16.29 -12.92 -2.28
CA ASN A 131 15.96 -11.70 -1.54
C ASN A 131 14.47 -11.56 -1.18
N ILE A 132 13.62 -12.51 -1.58
CA ILE A 132 12.16 -12.47 -1.39
C ILE A 132 11.67 -13.85 -1.00
N LYS A 133 10.83 -13.94 0.04
CA LYS A 133 10.36 -15.22 0.58
C LYS A 133 9.15 -15.74 -0.17
N PHE A 134 8.15 -14.90 -0.44
CA PHE A 134 6.88 -15.36 -1.00
C PHE A 134 6.53 -14.73 -2.35
N GLY A 135 6.86 -13.46 -2.54
CA GLY A 135 6.33 -12.68 -3.66
C GLY A 135 4.84 -12.38 -3.50
N VAL A 136 4.29 -11.54 -4.37
CA VAL A 136 2.92 -11.00 -4.19
C VAL A 136 1.84 -12.03 -4.52
N SER A 137 2.14 -13.01 -5.38
CA SER A 137 1.23 -14.08 -5.78
C SER A 137 1.60 -15.44 -5.17
N GLY A 138 2.56 -15.49 -4.24
CA GLY A 138 3.07 -16.75 -3.67
C GLY A 138 3.97 -17.55 -4.61
N GLU A 139 4.60 -16.89 -5.58
CA GLU A 139 5.39 -17.54 -6.64
C GLU A 139 6.79 -18.05 -6.21
N TYR A 140 7.23 -17.76 -4.98
CA TYR A 140 8.55 -18.16 -4.45
C TYR A 140 8.46 -19.11 -3.24
N ILE A 141 7.30 -19.71 -2.97
CA ILE A 141 7.12 -20.65 -1.85
C ILE A 141 8.00 -21.89 -2.09
N GLY A 142 9.10 -21.99 -1.35
CA GLY A 142 10.01 -23.14 -1.28
C GLY A 142 10.44 -23.41 0.16
#